data_AF-A0A2P2DE63-F1
#
_entry.id   AF-A0A2P2DE63-F1
#
_cell.length_a   1.000
_cell.length_b   1.000
_cell.length_c   1.000
_cell.angle_alpha   90.00
_cell.angle_beta   90.00
_cell.angle_gamma   90.00
#
_symmetry.space_group_name_H-M   'P 1'
#
loop_
_entity.id
_entity.type
_entity.pdbx_description
1 polymer ?
#
loop_
_entity_poly.entity_id
_entity_poly.type
_entity_poly.pdbx_seq_one_letter_code
_entity_poly.pdbx_strand_id
1 'polypeptide(L)'
;MGFTVSLNLINLGFFKYVYFFSKVLADLTSYPFFQQVPNLIHIALPLAISFYTFQVIAAAVDTYRNPNVPTVKVEDYFLFVAFFPVLIAGPIMRMSDFFPNLDKLTPSKEKMYRASYLMMSGLVKKVLVADPMSLTISPVFNSPSDYDSFSLFIAGICYSIQVFSDFSGLTDMARSVALYLGFETPENFKAPFFSTSGRELWKRWHITLSFWLRDYIYFPLGGSKKGELRTYLNLIIIMTLGGFWHGADYTFICWGFYWGVILAGERFLEGKLGLKLTPEKNKVLIVLKAMIVFVLFSISGLMFRSNNATNMVDHFYGIFTHFSHSLERLLDGTSNHWLISATSLFGEGSSFKYLHIENLERIFYTSFAVLFFHHLQYFPEFWEKIRKHDVWLVPTLGIITIFLLATLSQDGGEFIYYRF
;
A
#
# COMPACT_ATOMS: atom_id res chain seq x y z
N MET A 1 -13.30 -28.42 0.65
CA MET A 1 -12.18 -27.47 0.53
C MET A 1 -11.78 -27.21 -0.93
N GLY A 2 -11.17 -28.16 -1.65
CA GLY A 2 -10.62 -27.90 -3.00
C GLY A 2 -11.62 -27.29 -3.98
N PHE A 3 -12.82 -27.86 -4.07
CA PHE A 3 -13.93 -27.30 -4.87
C PHE A 3 -14.26 -25.85 -4.52
N THR A 4 -14.42 -25.54 -3.22
CA THR A 4 -14.71 -24.18 -2.73
C THR A 4 -13.62 -23.19 -3.10
N VAL A 5 -12.34 -23.57 -2.94
CA VAL A 5 -11.20 -22.72 -3.30
C VAL A 5 -11.19 -22.46 -4.80
N SER A 6 -11.34 -23.51 -5.62
CA SER A 6 -11.38 -23.37 -7.09
C SER A 6 -12.51 -22.45 -7.54
N LEU A 7 -13.71 -22.60 -6.98
CA LEU A 7 -14.86 -21.76 -7.34
C LEU A 7 -14.60 -20.28 -7.01
N ASN A 8 -14.03 -19.98 -5.84
CA ASN A 8 -13.67 -18.62 -5.46
C ASN A 8 -12.57 -18.02 -6.35
N LEU A 9 -11.56 -18.82 -6.73
CA LEU A 9 -10.51 -18.38 -7.64
C LEU A 9 -11.02 -18.17 -9.06
N ILE A 10 -11.95 -18.99 -9.55
CA ILE A 10 -12.61 -18.80 -10.85
C ILE A 10 -13.45 -17.52 -10.83
N ASN A 11 -14.22 -17.30 -9.75
CA ASN A 11 -15.02 -16.09 -9.58
C ASN A 11 -14.13 -14.83 -9.61
N LEU A 12 -13.06 -14.82 -8.81
CA LEU A 12 -12.11 -13.71 -8.80
C LEU A 12 -11.40 -13.57 -10.16
N GLY A 13 -11.00 -14.68 -10.78
CA GLY A 13 -10.40 -14.76 -12.12
C GLY A 13 -11.25 -14.10 -13.18
N PHE A 14 -12.54 -14.45 -13.21
CA PHE A 14 -13.50 -13.92 -14.17
C PHE A 14 -13.76 -12.42 -13.95
N PHE A 15 -14.15 -12.02 -12.74
CA PHE A 15 -14.58 -10.65 -12.48
C PHE A 15 -13.42 -9.64 -12.46
N LYS A 16 -12.23 -10.05 -12.00
CA LYS A 16 -11.09 -9.13 -11.84
C LYS A 16 -10.06 -9.23 -12.96
N TYR A 17 -9.79 -10.43 -13.50
CA TYR A 17 -8.60 -10.66 -14.32
C TYR A 17 -8.87 -11.01 -15.79
N VAL A 18 -10.14 -11.15 -16.22
CA VAL A 18 -10.42 -11.56 -17.61
C VAL A 18 -9.85 -10.59 -18.63
N TYR A 19 -9.91 -9.28 -18.38
CA TYR A 19 -9.35 -8.27 -19.30
C TYR A 19 -7.83 -8.34 -19.35
N PHE A 20 -7.17 -8.55 -18.21
CA PHE A 20 -5.73 -8.70 -18.15
C PHE A 20 -5.26 -9.95 -18.89
N PHE A 21 -5.89 -11.12 -18.67
CA PHE A 21 -5.53 -12.33 -19.41
C PHE A 21 -5.77 -12.19 -20.91
N SER A 22 -6.84 -11.49 -21.31
CA SER A 22 -7.10 -11.19 -22.72
C SER A 22 -6.01 -10.29 -23.31
N LYS A 23 -5.60 -9.25 -22.58
CA LYS A 23 -4.47 -8.37 -22.98
C LYS A 23 -3.18 -9.18 -23.14
N VAL A 24 -2.82 -10.01 -22.17
CA VAL A 24 -1.62 -10.88 -22.25
C VAL A 24 -1.67 -11.80 -23.47
N LEU A 25 -2.83 -12.42 -23.76
CA LEU A 25 -2.99 -13.27 -24.94
C LEU A 25 -2.93 -12.47 -26.24
N ALA A 26 -3.49 -11.26 -26.28
CA ALA A 26 -3.39 -10.37 -27.42
C ALA A 26 -1.93 -9.99 -27.70
N ASP A 27 -1.19 -9.61 -26.65
CA ASP A 27 0.23 -9.22 -26.76
C ASP A 27 1.11 -10.40 -27.22
N LEU A 28 0.82 -11.62 -26.76
CA LEU A 28 1.60 -12.82 -27.12
C LEU A 28 1.25 -13.40 -28.50
N THR A 29 -0.02 -13.38 -28.88
CA THR A 29 -0.51 -14.10 -30.09
C THR A 29 -0.84 -13.18 -31.25
N SER A 30 -0.99 -11.87 -31.00
CA SER A 30 -1.54 -10.90 -31.95
C SER A 30 -2.90 -11.29 -32.55
N TYR A 31 -3.62 -12.22 -31.91
CA TYR A 31 -4.89 -12.73 -32.44
C TYR A 31 -6.03 -11.72 -32.20
N PRO A 32 -6.80 -11.31 -33.23
CA PRO A 32 -7.75 -10.19 -33.12
C PRO A 32 -8.84 -10.38 -32.07
N PHE A 33 -9.25 -11.63 -31.81
CA PHE A 33 -10.30 -11.93 -30.83
C PHE A 33 -9.95 -11.39 -29.44
N PHE A 34 -8.70 -11.58 -28.98
CA PHE A 34 -8.30 -11.19 -27.62
C PHE A 34 -8.27 -9.67 -27.43
N GLN A 35 -8.03 -8.91 -28.50
CA GLN A 35 -8.12 -7.44 -28.49
C GLN A 35 -9.56 -6.94 -28.39
N GLN A 36 -10.54 -7.74 -28.83
CA GLN A 36 -11.96 -7.37 -28.82
C GLN A 36 -12.68 -7.74 -27.51
N VAL A 37 -12.10 -8.59 -26.66
CA VAL A 37 -12.74 -9.03 -25.40
C VAL A 37 -13.25 -7.86 -24.54
N PRO A 38 -12.49 -6.75 -24.34
CA PRO A 38 -12.99 -5.59 -23.59
C PRO A 38 -14.26 -4.94 -24.17
N ASN A 39 -14.50 -5.07 -25.48
CA ASN A 39 -15.69 -4.55 -26.17
C ASN A 39 -16.85 -5.56 -26.21
N LEU A 40 -16.56 -6.84 -26.02
CA LEU A 40 -17.56 -7.93 -26.09
C LEU A 40 -18.18 -8.23 -24.73
N ILE A 41 -17.42 -8.06 -23.65
CA ILE A 41 -17.83 -8.41 -22.29
C ILE A 41 -17.71 -7.15 -21.44
N HIS A 42 -18.84 -6.66 -20.91
CA HIS A 42 -18.87 -5.55 -19.95
C HIS A 42 -19.18 -6.10 -18.56
N ILE A 43 -18.15 -6.20 -17.73
CA ILE A 43 -18.26 -6.74 -16.37
C ILE A 43 -18.37 -5.58 -15.39
N ALA A 44 -19.44 -5.56 -14.60
CA ALA A 44 -19.50 -4.76 -13.40
C ALA A 44 -18.69 -5.47 -12.29
N LEU A 45 -17.61 -4.86 -11.83
CA LEU A 45 -16.79 -5.43 -10.75
C LEU A 45 -17.57 -5.42 -9.44
N PRO A 46 -17.83 -6.58 -8.80
CA PRO A 46 -18.52 -6.61 -7.52
C PRO A 46 -17.68 -5.94 -6.45
N LEU A 47 -18.29 -5.00 -5.72
CA LEU A 47 -17.63 -4.31 -4.62
C LEU A 47 -17.09 -5.34 -3.61
N ALA A 48 -15.88 -5.10 -3.10
CA ALA A 48 -15.21 -5.95 -2.11
C ALA A 48 -14.88 -7.40 -2.54
N ILE A 49 -15.00 -7.77 -3.83
CA ILE A 49 -14.70 -9.14 -4.32
C ILE A 49 -13.34 -9.67 -3.90
N SER A 50 -12.34 -8.80 -3.91
CA SER A 50 -10.98 -9.16 -3.50
C SER A 50 -10.89 -9.53 -2.02
N PHE A 51 -11.62 -8.83 -1.15
CA PHE A 51 -11.58 -9.03 0.31
C PHE A 51 -12.43 -10.23 0.74
N TYR A 52 -13.69 -10.32 0.30
CA TYR A 52 -14.54 -11.44 0.72
C TYR A 52 -14.03 -12.78 0.17
N THR A 53 -13.40 -12.78 -1.01
CA THR A 53 -12.80 -14.00 -1.57
C THR A 53 -11.71 -14.54 -0.64
N PHE A 54 -10.90 -13.67 -0.03
CA PHE A 54 -9.88 -14.07 0.93
C PHE A 54 -10.48 -14.58 2.24
N GLN A 55 -11.56 -13.97 2.72
CA GLN A 55 -12.30 -14.42 3.90
C GLN A 55 -12.92 -15.81 3.69
N VAL A 56 -13.59 -16.03 2.56
CA VAL A 56 -14.24 -17.31 2.21
C VAL A 56 -13.21 -18.42 2.01
N ILE A 57 -12.11 -18.15 1.32
CA ILE A 57 -11.00 -19.12 1.18
C ILE A 57 -10.40 -19.44 2.55
N ALA A 58 -10.12 -18.42 3.38
CA ALA A 58 -9.58 -18.62 4.72
C ALA A 58 -10.51 -19.50 5.56
N ALA A 59 -11.81 -19.18 5.59
CA ALA A 59 -12.81 -19.96 6.31
C ALA A 59 -12.84 -21.43 5.84
N ALA A 60 -12.88 -21.68 4.52
CA ALA A 60 -12.90 -23.03 3.97
C ALA A 60 -11.63 -23.83 4.28
N VAL A 61 -10.47 -23.18 4.28
CA VAL A 61 -9.18 -23.82 4.57
C VAL A 61 -9.01 -24.08 6.07
N ASP A 62 -9.38 -23.12 6.92
CA ASP A 62 -9.22 -23.24 8.38
C ASP A 62 -10.14 -24.31 8.95
N THR A 63 -11.41 -24.38 8.52
CA THR A 63 -12.33 -25.45 8.90
C THR A 63 -11.83 -26.82 8.45
N TYR A 64 -11.18 -26.90 7.28
CA TYR A 64 -10.59 -28.15 6.80
C TYR A 64 -9.34 -28.56 7.61
N ARG A 65 -8.49 -27.60 7.97
CA ARG A 65 -7.24 -27.84 8.72
C ARG A 65 -7.49 -28.14 10.20
N ASN A 66 -8.55 -27.57 10.78
CA ASN A 66 -8.88 -27.75 12.19
C ASN A 66 -10.33 -28.25 12.33
N PRO A 67 -10.52 -29.57 12.50
CA PRO A 67 -11.83 -30.17 12.69
C PRO A 67 -12.56 -29.70 13.96
N ASN A 68 -11.85 -29.07 14.90
CA ASN A 68 -12.42 -28.58 16.16
C ASN A 68 -12.99 -27.14 16.04
N VAL A 69 -12.98 -26.54 14.84
CA VAL A 69 -13.64 -25.25 14.63
C VAL A 69 -15.15 -25.41 14.88
N PRO A 70 -15.77 -24.61 15.77
CA PRO A 70 -17.19 -24.71 16.05
C PRO A 70 -18.04 -24.55 14.80
N THR A 71 -19.16 -25.28 14.72
CA THR A 71 -20.17 -25.06 13.70
C THR A 71 -20.77 -23.67 13.87
N VAL A 72 -20.71 -22.85 12.82
CA VAL A 72 -21.29 -21.51 12.80
C VAL A 72 -22.66 -21.55 12.15
N LYS A 73 -23.58 -20.71 12.61
CA LYS A 73 -24.88 -20.58 11.95
C LYS A 73 -24.72 -19.91 10.60
N VAL A 74 -25.64 -20.20 9.68
CA VAL A 74 -25.65 -19.62 8.34
C VAL A 74 -25.76 -18.09 8.39
N GLU A 75 -26.58 -17.57 9.31
CA GLU A 75 -26.74 -16.13 9.55
C GLU A 75 -25.42 -15.45 9.97
N ASP A 76 -24.70 -16.05 10.94
CA ASP A 76 -23.44 -15.49 11.44
C ASP A 76 -22.33 -15.56 10.38
N TYR A 77 -22.37 -16.58 9.51
CA TYR A 77 -21.45 -16.69 8.39
C TYR A 77 -21.67 -15.60 7.33
N PHE A 78 -22.92 -15.31 6.98
CA PHE A 78 -23.22 -14.19 6.07
C PHE A 78 -22.86 -12.85 6.72
N LEU A 79 -23.07 -12.70 8.03
CA LEU A 79 -22.63 -11.52 8.77
C LEU A 79 -21.12 -11.35 8.75
N PHE A 80 -20.35 -12.45 8.89
CA PHE A 80 -18.89 -12.44 8.74
C PHE A 80 -18.44 -11.93 7.36
N VAL A 81 -19.05 -12.45 6.30
CA VAL A 81 -18.72 -12.07 4.91
C VAL A 81 -19.15 -10.63 4.60
N ALA A 82 -20.31 -10.20 5.11
CA ALA A 82 -20.90 -8.89 4.84
C ALA A 82 -20.61 -7.86 5.96
N PHE A 83 -19.59 -8.07 6.79
CA PHE A 83 -19.30 -7.20 7.93
C PHE A 83 -18.87 -5.81 7.46
N PHE A 84 -19.85 -4.90 7.40
CA PHE A 84 -19.72 -3.60 6.74
C PHE A 84 -18.55 -2.73 7.22
N PRO A 85 -18.09 -2.74 8.49
CA PRO A 85 -17.02 -1.84 8.93
C PRO A 85 -15.70 -2.08 8.19
N VAL A 86 -15.44 -3.31 7.75
CA VAL A 86 -14.17 -3.69 7.09
C VAL A 86 -14.38 -4.30 5.70
N LEU A 87 -15.63 -4.31 5.20
CA LEU A 87 -16.01 -4.99 3.96
C LEU A 87 -15.20 -4.48 2.76
N ILE A 88 -15.11 -3.16 2.62
CA ILE A 88 -14.49 -2.53 1.45
C ILE A 88 -13.01 -2.24 1.68
N ALA A 89 -12.68 -1.76 2.87
CA ALA A 89 -11.33 -1.44 3.29
C ALA A 89 -11.16 -1.76 4.77
N GLY A 90 -10.00 -2.28 5.15
CA GLY A 90 -9.68 -2.62 6.53
C GLY A 90 -8.89 -3.91 6.66
N PRO A 91 -8.79 -4.45 7.88
CA PRO A 91 -8.11 -5.71 8.13
C PRO A 91 -8.86 -6.89 7.46
N ILE A 92 -8.12 -7.81 6.85
CA ILE A 92 -8.67 -9.05 6.30
C ILE A 92 -8.99 -9.98 7.46
N MET A 93 -10.26 -10.02 7.85
CA MET A 93 -10.76 -10.80 8.98
C MET A 93 -10.68 -12.31 8.74
N ARG A 94 -10.35 -13.07 9.78
CA ARG A 94 -10.54 -14.53 9.84
C ARG A 94 -11.69 -14.87 10.77
N MET A 95 -12.18 -16.11 10.68
CA MET A 95 -13.18 -16.63 11.60
C MET A 95 -12.74 -16.51 13.07
N SER A 96 -11.46 -16.74 13.34
CA SER A 96 -10.86 -16.59 14.68
C SER A 96 -10.86 -15.17 15.21
N ASP A 97 -10.85 -14.17 14.32
CA ASP A 97 -10.93 -12.76 14.69
C ASP A 97 -12.38 -12.33 14.85
N PHE A 98 -13.29 -12.96 14.10
CA PHE A 98 -14.68 -12.51 14.00
C PHE A 98 -15.62 -13.10 15.06
N PHE A 99 -15.76 -14.43 15.08
CA PHE A 99 -16.80 -15.08 15.89
C PHE A 99 -16.66 -14.85 17.40
N PRO A 100 -15.45 -14.81 18.01
CA PRO A 100 -15.33 -14.53 19.44
C PRO A 100 -15.84 -13.14 19.88
N ASN A 101 -16.00 -12.21 18.95
CA ASN A 101 -16.53 -10.87 19.21
C ASN A 101 -18.06 -10.81 19.21
N LEU A 102 -18.77 -11.73 18.51
CA LEU A 102 -20.23 -11.69 18.38
C LEU A 102 -20.95 -11.81 19.73
N ASP A 103 -20.38 -12.57 20.66
CA ASP A 103 -20.94 -12.74 22.01
C ASP A 103 -20.60 -11.56 22.95
N LYS A 104 -19.78 -10.59 22.51
CA LYS A 104 -19.17 -9.55 23.35
C LYS A 104 -19.31 -8.13 22.78
N LEU A 105 -20.43 -7.85 22.12
CA LEU A 105 -20.72 -6.58 21.43
C LEU A 105 -20.98 -5.38 22.37
N THR A 106 -20.49 -5.38 23.61
CA THR A 106 -20.74 -4.29 24.55
C THR A 106 -19.76 -3.12 24.31
N PRO A 107 -20.26 -1.92 23.96
CA PRO A 107 -19.43 -0.72 23.90
C PRO A 107 -18.99 -0.36 25.32
N SER A 108 -17.68 -0.26 25.54
CA SER A 108 -17.12 0.24 26.80
C SER A 108 -16.64 1.67 26.63
N LYS A 109 -16.59 2.44 27.73
CA LYS A 109 -16.01 3.79 27.73
C LYS A 109 -14.59 3.81 27.12
N GLU A 110 -13.80 2.78 27.42
CA GLU A 110 -12.46 2.62 26.88
C GLU A 110 -12.45 2.38 25.36
N LYS A 111 -13.34 1.51 24.86
CA LYS A 111 -13.52 1.27 23.42
C LYS A 111 -13.98 2.53 22.69
N MET A 112 -14.87 3.33 23.30
CA MET A 112 -15.33 4.60 22.73
C MET A 112 -14.18 5.59 22.55
N TYR A 113 -13.32 5.77 23.58
CA TYR A 113 -12.16 6.67 23.44
C TYR A 113 -11.17 6.18 22.38
N ARG A 114 -10.84 4.88 22.37
CA ARG A 114 -9.97 4.29 21.34
C ARG A 114 -10.55 4.47 19.94
N ALA A 115 -11.85 4.24 19.77
CA ALA A 115 -12.54 4.47 18.51
C ALA A 115 -12.42 5.95 18.08
N SER A 116 -12.69 6.90 18.97
CA SER A 116 -12.56 8.33 18.64
C SER A 116 -11.15 8.72 18.21
N TYR A 117 -10.11 8.23 18.88
CA TYR A 117 -8.73 8.49 18.45
C TYR A 117 -8.43 7.90 17.06
N LEU A 118 -8.90 6.68 16.78
CA LEU A 118 -8.73 6.06 15.47
C LEU A 118 -9.50 6.81 14.38
N MET A 119 -10.73 7.26 14.65
CA MET A 119 -11.51 8.08 13.72
C MET A 119 -10.79 9.38 13.38
N MET A 120 -10.35 10.14 14.39
CA MET A 120 -9.63 11.40 14.19
C MET A 120 -8.29 11.20 13.48
N SER A 121 -7.51 10.20 13.89
CA SER A 121 -6.25 9.80 13.22
C SER A 121 -6.50 9.47 11.75
N GLY A 122 -7.53 8.67 11.48
CA GLY A 122 -7.88 8.24 10.14
C GLY A 122 -8.29 9.39 9.22
N LEU A 123 -9.12 10.31 9.72
CA LEU A 123 -9.52 11.52 9.01
C LEU A 123 -8.32 12.43 8.71
N VAL A 124 -7.44 12.67 9.69
CA VAL A 124 -6.23 13.48 9.48
C VAL A 124 -5.31 12.84 8.44
N LYS A 125 -5.02 11.53 8.56
CA LYS A 125 -4.19 10.82 7.58
C LYS A 125 -4.77 10.87 6.17
N LYS A 126 -6.08 10.66 6.02
CA LYS A 126 -6.74 10.65 4.72
C LYS A 126 -6.79 12.06 4.12
N VAL A 127 -7.47 12.99 4.81
CA VAL A 127 -7.86 14.28 4.23
C VAL A 127 -6.73 15.30 4.27
N LEU A 128 -5.89 15.29 5.32
CA LEU A 128 -4.85 16.32 5.50
C LEU A 128 -3.45 15.88 5.04
N VAL A 129 -3.26 14.58 4.79
CA VAL A 129 -1.96 14.03 4.38
C VAL A 129 -2.05 13.35 3.02
N ALA A 130 -2.88 12.33 2.88
CA ALA A 130 -2.95 11.54 1.66
C ALA A 130 -3.50 12.33 0.47
N ASP A 131 -4.61 13.04 0.65
CA ASP A 131 -5.27 13.76 -0.45
C ASP A 131 -4.40 14.91 -0.99
N PRO A 132 -3.81 15.81 -0.17
CA PRO A 132 -2.87 16.82 -0.66
C PRO A 132 -1.64 16.22 -1.33
N MET A 133 -1.13 15.09 -0.82
CA MET A 133 0.00 14.40 -1.43
C MET A 133 -0.36 13.82 -2.79
N SER A 134 -1.56 13.25 -2.92
CA SER A 134 -2.10 12.75 -4.18
C SER A 134 -2.15 13.86 -5.25
N LEU A 135 -2.66 15.04 -4.88
CA LEU A 135 -2.71 16.20 -5.77
C LEU A 135 -1.30 16.64 -6.21
N THR A 136 -0.34 16.60 -5.29
CA THR A 136 1.05 17.03 -5.54
C THR A 136 1.76 16.12 -6.55
N ILE A 137 1.56 14.80 -6.47
CA ILE A 137 2.31 13.84 -7.30
C ILE A 137 1.56 13.33 -8.52
N SER A 138 0.24 13.49 -8.59
CA SER A 138 -0.55 12.98 -9.72
C SER A 138 -0.08 13.51 -11.08
N PRO A 139 0.30 14.81 -11.24
CA PRO A 139 0.87 15.30 -12.50
C PRO A 139 2.13 14.55 -12.93
N VAL A 140 3.02 14.22 -11.99
CA VAL A 140 4.29 13.51 -12.26
C VAL A 140 4.01 12.10 -12.80
N PHE A 141 3.06 11.36 -12.21
CA PHE A 141 2.72 10.01 -12.67
C PHE A 141 1.88 9.97 -13.95
N ASN A 142 1.17 11.06 -14.27
CA ASN A 142 0.40 11.18 -15.49
C ASN A 142 1.28 11.41 -16.72
N SER A 143 2.31 12.26 -16.58
CA SER A 143 3.25 12.60 -17.67
C SER A 143 4.70 12.56 -17.19
N PRO A 144 5.25 11.38 -16.84
CA PRO A 144 6.62 11.27 -16.31
C PRO A 144 7.69 11.76 -17.30
N SER A 145 7.41 11.73 -18.60
CA SER A 145 8.26 12.28 -19.67
C SER A 145 8.62 13.76 -19.46
N ASP A 146 7.72 14.50 -18.80
CA ASP A 146 7.78 15.96 -18.74
C ASP A 146 8.54 16.46 -17.51
N TYR A 147 8.90 15.59 -16.55
CA TYR A 147 9.48 15.96 -15.26
C TYR A 147 10.96 15.59 -15.14
N ASP A 148 11.68 16.37 -14.31
CA ASP A 148 13.10 16.17 -14.09
C ASP A 148 13.40 14.98 -13.18
N SER A 149 14.63 14.47 -13.22
CA SER A 149 15.04 13.27 -12.46
C SER A 149 14.79 13.42 -10.95
N PHE A 150 14.94 14.64 -10.41
CA PHE A 150 14.65 14.90 -9.00
C PHE A 150 13.17 14.73 -8.68
N SER A 151 12.28 15.34 -9.46
CA SER A 151 10.84 15.22 -9.28
C SER A 151 10.38 13.78 -9.42
N LEU A 152 10.93 13.05 -10.41
CA LEU A 152 10.62 11.63 -10.61
C LEU A 152 11.04 10.76 -9.41
N PHE A 153 12.23 10.99 -8.84
CA PHE A 153 12.67 10.26 -7.65
C PHE A 153 11.84 10.61 -6.41
N ILE A 154 11.63 11.91 -6.15
CA ILE A 154 10.86 12.40 -4.99
C ILE A 154 9.40 11.96 -5.06
N ALA A 155 8.82 11.79 -6.25
CA ALA A 155 7.48 11.26 -6.42
C ALA A 155 7.30 9.88 -5.76
N GLY A 156 8.33 9.02 -5.72
CA GLY A 156 8.27 7.73 -5.02
C GLY A 156 8.24 7.85 -3.50
N ILE A 157 8.98 8.81 -2.94
CA ILE A 157 8.96 9.12 -1.50
C ILE A 157 7.59 9.69 -1.11
N CYS A 158 7.12 10.67 -1.88
CA CYS A 158 5.81 11.28 -1.71
C CYS A 158 4.68 10.25 -1.83
N TYR A 159 4.80 9.33 -2.80
CA TYR A 159 3.86 8.23 -2.92
C TYR A 159 3.84 7.33 -1.68
N SER A 160 4.99 7.07 -1.05
CA SER A 160 5.05 6.28 0.20
C SER A 160 4.27 6.94 1.32
N ILE A 161 4.36 8.27 1.45
CA ILE A 161 3.57 9.07 2.41
C ILE A 161 2.09 8.98 2.06
N GLN A 162 1.73 9.16 0.78
CA GLN A 162 0.35 9.07 0.30
C GLN A 162 -0.26 7.70 0.64
N VAL A 163 0.34 6.62 0.15
CA VAL A 163 -0.24 5.27 0.24
C VAL A 163 -0.34 4.78 1.69
N PHE A 164 0.64 5.12 2.54
CA PHE A 164 0.53 4.84 3.97
C PHE A 164 -0.65 5.57 4.60
N SER A 165 -0.74 6.87 4.36
CA SER A 165 -1.74 7.71 5.04
C SER A 165 -3.15 7.41 4.54
N ASP A 166 -3.32 7.16 3.24
CA ASP A 166 -4.60 6.77 2.63
C ASP A 166 -5.09 5.45 3.24
N PHE A 167 -4.24 4.42 3.19
CA PHE A 167 -4.65 3.07 3.56
C PHE A 167 -4.69 2.85 5.08
N SER A 168 -3.69 3.34 5.82
CA SER A 168 -3.76 3.33 7.29
C SER A 168 -4.89 4.20 7.78
N GLY A 169 -5.19 5.32 7.12
CA GLY A 169 -6.28 6.21 7.52
C GLY A 169 -7.65 5.56 7.38
N LEU A 170 -7.92 4.95 6.23
CA LEU A 170 -9.15 4.18 6.00
C LEU A 170 -9.25 2.96 6.91
N THR A 171 -8.14 2.25 7.15
CA THR A 171 -8.12 1.14 8.10
C THR A 171 -8.44 1.64 9.52
N ASP A 172 -7.88 2.77 9.96
CA ASP A 172 -8.16 3.32 11.29
C ASP A 172 -9.65 3.70 11.43
N MET A 173 -10.25 4.32 10.40
CA MET A 173 -11.68 4.63 10.38
C MET A 173 -12.55 3.37 10.40
N ALA A 174 -12.21 2.35 9.60
CA ALA A 174 -12.88 1.04 9.60
C ALA A 174 -12.83 0.37 10.99
N ARG A 175 -11.66 0.34 11.61
CA ARG A 175 -11.45 -0.19 12.97
C ARG A 175 -12.19 0.63 14.02
N SER A 176 -12.28 1.96 13.85
CA SER A 176 -13.07 2.82 14.73
C SER A 176 -14.56 2.49 14.67
N VAL A 177 -15.13 2.32 13.48
CA VAL A 177 -16.55 1.98 13.33
C VAL A 177 -16.83 0.63 14.00
N ALA A 178 -15.97 -0.37 13.78
CA ALA A 178 -16.07 -1.65 14.47
C ALA A 178 -16.03 -1.49 16.01
N LEU A 179 -15.10 -0.69 16.54
CA LEU A 179 -14.98 -0.47 17.98
C LEU A 179 -16.17 0.26 18.60
N TYR A 180 -16.81 1.18 17.89
CA TYR A 180 -18.05 1.81 18.35
C TYR A 180 -19.18 0.80 18.52
N LEU A 181 -19.20 -0.26 17.70
CA LEU A 181 -20.12 -1.40 17.84
C LEU A 181 -19.68 -2.41 18.91
N GLY A 182 -18.60 -2.13 19.65
CA GLY A 182 -18.02 -3.05 20.62
C GLY A 182 -17.13 -4.15 20.01
N PHE A 183 -16.86 -4.11 18.70
CA PHE A 183 -16.16 -5.15 17.96
C PHE A 183 -14.66 -4.85 17.82
N GLU A 184 -13.79 -5.77 18.25
CA GLU A 184 -12.34 -5.60 18.12
C GLU A 184 -11.80 -6.25 16.85
N THR A 185 -11.17 -5.44 16.01
CA THR A 185 -10.56 -5.85 14.73
C THR A 185 -9.02 -5.80 14.82
N PRO A 186 -8.32 -6.68 14.11
CA PRO A 186 -6.87 -6.76 14.17
C PRO A 186 -6.20 -5.50 13.60
N GLU A 187 -4.96 -5.26 14.04
CA GLU A 187 -4.13 -4.19 13.49
C GLU A 187 -3.64 -4.53 12.08
N ASN A 188 -3.66 -3.56 11.18
CA ASN A 188 -3.15 -3.72 9.83
C ASN A 188 -1.83 -2.97 9.58
N PHE A 189 -1.51 -1.96 10.41
CA PHE A 189 -0.30 -1.14 10.29
C PHE A 189 0.34 -0.89 11.65
N LYS A 190 1.68 -1.02 11.73
CA LYS A 190 2.45 -0.80 12.96
C LYS A 190 3.81 -0.14 12.70
N ALA A 191 3.79 1.15 12.44
CA ALA A 191 4.96 1.97 12.12
C ALA A 191 5.89 1.32 11.06
N PRO A 192 5.38 0.99 9.86
CA PRO A 192 6.12 0.26 8.84
C PRO A 192 7.42 0.96 8.40
N PHE A 193 7.47 2.30 8.37
CA PHE A 193 8.67 3.02 7.91
C PHE A 193 9.79 3.07 8.96
N PHE A 194 9.57 2.55 10.16
CA PHE A 194 10.63 2.34 11.17
C PHE A 194 11.23 0.93 11.10
N SER A 195 10.92 0.16 10.06
CA SER A 195 11.42 -1.20 9.88
C SER A 195 12.87 -1.21 9.45
N THR A 196 13.68 -2.05 10.11
CA THR A 196 15.12 -2.18 9.85
C THR A 196 15.47 -3.25 8.83
N SER A 197 14.48 -4.01 8.35
CA SER A 197 14.62 -4.93 7.22
C SER A 197 13.32 -5.07 6.43
N GLY A 198 13.39 -5.61 5.21
CA GLY A 198 12.21 -5.89 4.39
C GLY A 198 11.29 -6.92 5.05
N ARG A 199 11.84 -7.95 5.70
CA ARG A 199 11.04 -8.90 6.49
C ARG A 199 10.30 -8.22 7.64
N GLU A 200 10.92 -7.24 8.31
CA GLU A 200 10.26 -6.48 9.38
C GLU A 200 9.15 -5.59 8.81
N LEU A 201 9.40 -4.94 7.67
CA LEU A 201 8.42 -4.11 6.97
C LEU A 201 7.12 -4.87 6.70
N TRP A 202 7.18 -6.08 6.12
CA TRP A 202 6.00 -6.89 5.83
C TRP A 202 5.34 -7.52 7.07
N LYS A 203 5.89 -7.34 8.26
CA LYS A 203 5.23 -7.64 9.54
C LYS A 203 4.54 -6.42 10.15
N ARG A 204 4.73 -5.24 9.56
CA ARG A 204 4.23 -3.94 10.03
C ARG A 204 3.38 -3.22 8.99
N TRP A 205 3.46 -3.60 7.73
CA TRP A 205 2.68 -3.11 6.60
C TRP A 205 1.63 -4.13 6.20
N HIS A 206 0.37 -3.70 6.04
CA HIS A 206 -0.76 -4.54 5.64
C HIS A 206 -0.76 -5.95 6.27
N ILE A 207 -0.62 -5.98 7.59
CA ILE A 207 -0.29 -7.17 8.40
C ILE A 207 -1.22 -8.34 8.11
N THR A 208 -2.53 -8.09 8.01
CA THR A 208 -3.51 -9.14 7.78
C THR A 208 -3.35 -9.81 6.41
N LEU A 209 -3.02 -9.03 5.36
CA LEU A 209 -2.73 -9.56 4.04
C LEU A 209 -1.44 -10.37 4.05
N SER A 210 -0.37 -9.83 4.64
CA SER A 210 0.92 -10.52 4.72
C SER A 210 0.79 -11.86 5.47
N PHE A 211 0.00 -11.92 6.53
CA PHE A 211 -0.28 -13.17 7.23
C PHE A 211 -1.18 -14.10 6.43
N TRP A 212 -2.16 -13.58 5.69
CA TRP A 212 -2.97 -14.39 4.79
C TRP A 212 -2.10 -15.05 3.71
N LEU A 213 -1.27 -14.29 2.98
CA LEU A 213 -0.36 -14.82 1.96
C LEU A 213 0.61 -15.87 2.56
N ARG A 214 1.10 -15.62 3.78
CA ARG A 214 1.95 -16.58 4.50
C ARG A 214 1.22 -17.89 4.80
N ASP A 215 0.02 -17.80 5.38
CA ASP A 215 -0.67 -18.96 5.95
C ASP A 215 -1.40 -19.82 4.90
N TYR A 216 -1.87 -19.18 3.83
CA TYR A 216 -2.66 -19.83 2.77
C TYR A 216 -1.90 -20.08 1.48
N ILE A 217 -0.72 -19.46 1.26
CA ILE A 217 0.12 -19.70 0.08
C ILE A 217 1.52 -20.18 0.47
N TYR A 218 2.27 -19.39 1.26
CA TYR A 218 3.67 -19.69 1.56
C TYR A 218 3.87 -21.06 2.26
N PHE A 219 3.13 -21.32 3.34
CA PHE A 219 3.26 -22.59 4.06
C PHE A 219 2.83 -23.81 3.23
N PRO A 220 1.69 -23.79 2.49
CA PRO A 220 1.35 -24.84 1.54
C PRO A 220 2.42 -25.14 0.48
N LEU A 221 3.15 -24.13 0.00
CA LEU A 221 4.27 -24.31 -0.94
C LEU A 221 5.53 -24.96 -0.32
N GLY A 222 5.48 -25.31 0.97
CA GLY A 222 6.57 -25.92 1.74
C GLY A 222 7.31 -24.93 2.65
N GLY A 223 6.88 -23.66 2.68
CA GLY A 223 7.50 -22.61 3.48
C GLY A 223 9.01 -22.55 3.30
N SER A 224 9.75 -22.54 4.42
CA SER A 224 11.21 -22.61 4.44
C SER A 224 11.78 -24.01 4.64
N LYS A 225 10.96 -25.07 4.54
CA LYS A 225 11.34 -26.45 4.92
C LYS A 225 11.84 -27.30 3.75
N LYS A 226 11.64 -26.87 2.50
CA LYS A 226 11.99 -27.61 1.28
C LYS A 226 13.31 -27.13 0.61
N GLY A 227 14.26 -26.64 1.41
CA GLY A 227 15.57 -26.15 0.94
C GLY A 227 15.62 -24.65 0.61
N GLU A 228 16.83 -24.12 0.43
CA GLU A 228 17.09 -22.69 0.23
C GLU A 228 16.50 -22.16 -1.09
N LEU A 229 16.77 -22.83 -2.21
CA LEU A 229 16.26 -22.41 -3.52
C LEU A 229 14.73 -22.35 -3.54
N ARG A 230 14.06 -23.38 -3.00
CA ARG A 230 12.60 -23.40 -2.90
C ARG A 230 12.09 -22.27 -2.01
N THR A 231 12.84 -21.91 -0.97
CA THR A 231 12.48 -20.79 -0.10
C THR A 231 12.52 -19.45 -0.84
N TYR A 232 13.57 -19.21 -1.63
CA TYR A 232 13.68 -18.00 -2.46
C TYR A 232 12.57 -17.92 -3.50
N LEU A 233 12.31 -19.01 -4.22
CA LEU A 233 11.21 -19.09 -5.17
C LEU A 233 9.86 -18.87 -4.49
N ASN A 234 9.63 -19.46 -3.32
CA ASN A 234 8.39 -19.26 -2.56
C ASN A 234 8.22 -17.79 -2.16
N LEU A 235 9.28 -17.07 -1.77
CA LEU A 235 9.22 -15.63 -1.46
C LEU A 235 8.86 -14.79 -2.70
N ILE A 236 9.46 -15.10 -3.84
CA ILE A 236 9.14 -14.43 -5.11
C ILE A 236 7.68 -14.69 -5.49
N ILE A 237 7.25 -15.94 -5.50
CA ILE A 237 5.89 -16.33 -5.86
C ILE A 237 4.85 -15.63 -4.99
N ILE A 238 5.02 -15.64 -3.65
CA ILE A 238 4.00 -15.04 -2.76
C ILE A 238 3.91 -13.53 -2.93
N MET A 239 5.03 -12.83 -3.16
CA MET A 239 5.02 -11.39 -3.33
C MET A 239 4.50 -11.00 -4.71
N THR A 240 4.86 -11.74 -5.77
CA THR A 240 4.29 -11.54 -7.10
C THR A 240 2.78 -11.80 -7.12
N LEU A 241 2.30 -12.86 -6.46
CA LEU A 241 0.85 -13.10 -6.31
C LEU A 241 0.16 -12.03 -5.47
N GLY A 242 0.83 -11.51 -4.41
CA GLY A 242 0.34 -10.38 -3.63
C GLY A 242 0.25 -9.09 -4.46
N GLY A 243 1.25 -8.83 -5.30
CA GLY A 243 1.23 -7.74 -6.27
C GLY A 243 0.08 -7.89 -7.25
N PHE A 244 -0.01 -9.03 -7.92
CA PHE A 244 -1.11 -9.33 -8.84
C PHE A 244 -2.49 -9.24 -8.19
N TRP A 245 -2.60 -9.59 -6.90
CA TRP A 245 -3.83 -9.39 -6.12
C TRP A 245 -4.22 -7.91 -6.00
N HIS A 246 -3.26 -6.98 -5.94
CA HIS A 246 -3.58 -5.56 -5.84
C HIS A 246 -4.19 -5.00 -7.13
N GLY A 247 -3.66 -5.36 -8.30
CA GLY A 247 -4.20 -4.91 -9.58
C GLY A 247 -3.81 -5.78 -10.77
N ALA A 248 -4.62 -5.73 -11.82
CA ALA A 248 -4.51 -6.58 -12.99
C ALA A 248 -3.69 -5.90 -14.11
N ASP A 249 -2.45 -5.50 -13.80
CA ASP A 249 -1.50 -4.90 -14.76
C ASP A 249 -0.05 -5.35 -14.48
N TYR A 250 0.82 -5.23 -15.48
CA TYR A 250 2.24 -5.59 -15.37
C TYR A 250 2.99 -4.82 -14.29
N THR A 251 2.61 -3.56 -14.04
CA THR A 251 3.14 -2.73 -12.94
C THR A 251 3.10 -3.42 -11.58
N PHE A 252 1.97 -4.04 -11.25
CA PHE A 252 1.75 -4.78 -10.01
C PHE A 252 2.54 -6.09 -9.93
N ILE A 253 2.69 -6.79 -11.06
CA ILE A 253 3.51 -8.00 -11.15
C ILE A 253 4.98 -7.64 -10.91
N CYS A 254 5.48 -6.58 -11.55
CA CYS A 254 6.83 -6.06 -11.37
C CYS A 254 7.07 -5.62 -9.92
N TRP A 255 6.12 -4.91 -9.31
CA TRP A 255 6.18 -4.53 -7.90
C TRP A 255 6.31 -5.75 -6.97
N GLY A 256 5.48 -6.77 -7.18
CA GLY A 256 5.51 -7.98 -6.36
C GLY A 256 6.79 -8.79 -6.56
N PHE A 257 7.26 -8.90 -7.81
CA PHE A 257 8.53 -9.53 -8.13
C PHE A 257 9.71 -8.81 -7.48
N TYR A 258 9.75 -7.47 -7.56
CA TYR A 258 10.76 -6.63 -6.93
C TYR A 258 10.91 -6.94 -5.44
N TRP A 259 9.80 -6.95 -4.69
CA TRP A 259 9.84 -7.27 -3.27
C TRP A 259 10.19 -8.73 -2.97
N GLY A 260 9.73 -9.64 -3.81
CA GLY A 260 10.11 -11.04 -3.77
C GLY A 260 11.62 -11.24 -3.85
N VAL A 261 12.26 -10.55 -4.79
CA VAL A 261 13.72 -10.54 -4.98
C VAL A 261 14.43 -9.91 -3.79
N ILE A 262 13.94 -8.78 -3.26
CA ILE A 262 14.52 -8.14 -2.07
C ILE A 262 14.49 -9.09 -0.88
N LEU A 263 13.37 -9.76 -0.62
CA LEU A 263 13.25 -10.69 0.51
C LEU A 263 14.12 -11.94 0.33
N ALA A 264 14.24 -12.44 -0.89
CA ALA A 264 15.16 -13.53 -1.21
C ALA A 264 16.62 -13.10 -1.00
N GLY A 265 16.98 -11.89 -1.45
CA GLY A 265 18.29 -11.27 -1.25
C GLY A 265 18.61 -11.06 0.22
N GLU A 266 17.68 -10.49 1.00
CA GLU A 266 17.79 -10.31 2.45
C GLU A 266 18.15 -11.63 3.14
N ARG A 267 17.43 -12.70 2.81
CA ARG A 267 17.68 -14.04 3.33
C ARG A 267 19.03 -14.60 2.89
N PHE A 268 19.44 -14.37 1.65
CA PHE A 268 20.75 -14.79 1.14
C PHE A 268 21.89 -14.10 1.89
N LEU A 269 21.79 -12.78 2.12
CA LEU A 269 22.77 -12.00 2.88
C LEU A 269 22.88 -12.50 4.33
N GLU A 270 21.76 -12.76 5.00
CA GLU A 270 21.76 -13.30 6.37
C GLU A 270 22.30 -14.72 6.44
N GLY A 271 21.92 -15.59 5.49
CA GLY A 271 22.25 -17.01 5.52
C GLY A 271 23.67 -17.33 5.03
N LYS A 272 24.09 -16.77 3.89
CA LYS A 272 25.40 -17.09 3.26
C LYS A 272 26.51 -16.15 3.69
N LEU A 273 26.21 -14.87 3.87
CA LEU A 273 27.21 -13.86 4.22
C LEU A 273 27.25 -13.56 5.72
N GLY A 274 26.34 -14.12 6.51
CA GLY A 274 26.28 -13.93 7.97
C GLY A 274 25.94 -12.50 8.39
N LEU A 275 25.45 -11.66 7.46
CA LEU A 275 25.09 -10.27 7.73
C LEU A 275 23.76 -10.23 8.47
N LYS A 276 23.78 -10.29 9.80
CA LYS A 276 22.57 -10.17 10.61
C LYS A 276 21.95 -8.78 10.45
N LEU A 277 20.84 -8.69 9.74
CA LEU A 277 20.16 -7.41 9.50
C LEU A 277 19.37 -6.98 10.74
N THR A 278 18.81 -7.94 11.47
CA THR A 278 18.06 -7.71 12.71
C THR A 278 18.39 -8.75 13.80
N PRO A 279 18.26 -8.42 15.11
CA PRO A 279 18.07 -7.08 15.67
C PRO A 279 19.37 -6.26 15.70
N GLU A 280 19.26 -4.94 15.55
CA GLU A 280 20.38 -3.99 15.66
C GLU A 280 20.30 -3.24 17.00
N LYS A 281 21.46 -3.01 17.64
CA LYS A 281 21.52 -2.27 18.93
C LYS A 281 22.03 -0.84 18.76
N ASN A 282 22.83 -0.59 17.73
CA ASN A 282 23.36 0.75 17.48
C ASN A 282 22.25 1.65 16.91
N LYS A 283 21.92 2.73 17.65
CA LYS A 283 20.86 3.68 17.28
C LYS A 283 21.08 4.33 15.90
N VAL A 284 22.32 4.63 15.55
CA VAL A 284 22.66 5.21 14.23
C VAL A 284 22.40 4.18 13.12
N LEU A 285 22.83 2.93 13.32
CA LEU A 285 22.58 1.87 12.35
C LEU A 285 21.09 1.53 12.20
N ILE A 286 20.29 1.61 13.28
CA ILE A 286 18.84 1.45 13.20
C ILE A 286 18.24 2.49 12.25
N VAL A 287 18.61 3.76 12.41
CA VAL A 287 18.11 4.86 11.55
C VAL A 287 18.56 4.66 10.10
N LEU A 288 19.83 4.34 9.87
CA LEU A 288 20.35 4.07 8.53
C LEU A 288 19.63 2.89 7.86
N LYS A 289 19.44 1.77 8.57
CA LYS A 289 18.69 0.61 8.06
C LYS A 289 17.25 0.96 7.75
N ALA A 290 16.58 1.71 8.63
CA ALA A 290 15.21 2.16 8.40
C ALA A 290 15.09 3.06 7.16
N MET A 291 16.02 4.00 6.97
CA MET A 291 16.07 4.83 5.77
C MET A 291 16.28 4.00 4.50
N ILE A 292 17.17 3.00 4.53
CA ILE A 292 17.39 2.11 3.38
C ILE A 292 16.08 1.37 3.03
N VAL A 293 15.41 0.76 4.01
CA VAL A 293 14.14 0.05 3.79
C VAL A 293 13.05 1.00 3.28
N PHE A 294 12.99 2.23 3.81
CA PHE A 294 12.06 3.25 3.35
C PHE A 294 12.32 3.68 1.90
N VAL A 295 13.58 3.83 1.49
CA VAL A 295 13.95 4.14 0.10
C VAL A 295 13.60 2.97 -0.83
N LEU A 296 13.88 1.72 -0.42
CA LEU A 296 13.43 0.55 -1.18
C LEU A 296 11.90 0.51 -1.34
N PHE A 297 11.17 0.87 -0.28
CA PHE A 297 9.73 1.01 -0.35
C PHE A 297 9.28 2.12 -1.31
N SER A 298 9.95 3.26 -1.27
CA SER A 298 9.69 4.40 -2.16
C SER A 298 9.94 4.08 -3.63
N ILE A 299 11.01 3.34 -3.92
CA ILE A 299 11.30 2.84 -5.28
C ILE A 299 10.20 1.89 -5.76
N SER A 300 9.75 0.97 -4.90
CA SER A 300 8.63 0.09 -5.24
C SER A 300 7.36 0.89 -5.52
N GLY A 301 7.18 2.00 -4.81
CA GLY A 301 6.07 2.93 -4.97
C GLY A 301 5.89 3.44 -6.39
N LEU A 302 7.00 3.66 -7.11
CA LEU A 302 6.97 4.09 -8.51
C LEU A 302 6.28 3.06 -9.41
N MET A 303 6.55 1.77 -9.20
CA MET A 303 5.89 0.69 -9.93
C MET A 303 4.41 0.64 -9.59
N PHE A 304 4.08 0.70 -8.30
CA PHE A 304 2.70 0.53 -7.82
C PHE A 304 1.78 1.68 -8.22
N ARG A 305 2.30 2.92 -8.27
CA ARG A 305 1.51 4.12 -8.58
C ARG A 305 1.41 4.42 -10.08
N SER A 306 2.29 3.87 -10.89
CA SER A 306 2.30 4.11 -12.34
C SER A 306 0.97 3.71 -12.98
N ASN A 307 0.48 4.53 -13.91
CA ASN A 307 -0.82 4.30 -14.54
C ASN A 307 -0.84 3.06 -15.46
N ASN A 308 0.32 2.69 -16.00
CA ASN A 308 0.53 1.52 -16.84
C ASN A 308 2.03 1.20 -16.95
N ALA A 309 2.36 0.10 -17.63
CA ALA A 309 3.74 -0.34 -17.84
C ALA A 309 4.62 0.67 -18.61
N THR A 310 4.06 1.39 -19.58
CA THR A 310 4.80 2.41 -20.35
C THR A 310 5.19 3.58 -19.46
N ASN A 311 4.23 4.18 -18.74
CA ASN A 311 4.50 5.26 -17.78
C ASN A 311 5.51 4.81 -16.71
N MET A 312 5.44 3.56 -16.25
CA MET A 312 6.42 3.01 -15.31
C MET A 312 7.83 3.00 -15.90
N VAL A 313 8.00 2.53 -17.15
CA VAL A 313 9.29 2.53 -17.84
C VAL A 313 9.80 3.95 -18.02
N ASP A 314 8.96 4.88 -18.48
CA ASP A 314 9.32 6.29 -18.66
C ASP A 314 9.76 6.94 -17.35
N HIS A 315 9.09 6.62 -16.24
CA HIS A 315 9.43 7.12 -14.91
C HIS A 315 10.81 6.64 -14.46
N PHE A 316 11.10 5.34 -14.60
CA PHE A 316 12.41 4.79 -14.24
C PHE A 316 13.51 5.27 -15.18
N TYR A 317 13.23 5.36 -16.48
CA TYR A 317 14.17 5.86 -17.48
C TYR A 317 14.53 7.32 -17.19
N GLY A 318 13.52 8.18 -16.98
CA GLY A 318 13.70 9.61 -16.71
C GLY A 318 14.51 9.91 -15.44
N ILE A 319 14.46 9.06 -14.42
CA ILE A 319 15.32 9.20 -13.22
C ILE A 319 16.82 9.22 -13.59
N PHE A 320 17.21 8.51 -14.64
CA PHE A 320 18.60 8.41 -15.08
C PHE A 320 18.93 9.23 -16.32
N THR A 321 17.95 9.90 -16.93
CA THR A 321 18.17 10.63 -18.20
C THR A 321 17.69 12.09 -18.16
N HIS A 322 16.67 12.44 -17.37
CA HIS A 322 16.10 13.78 -17.30
C HIS A 322 16.84 14.70 -16.32
N PHE A 323 18.17 14.73 -16.41
CA PHE A 323 18.96 15.58 -15.52
C PHE A 323 18.66 17.05 -15.83
N SER A 324 18.13 17.78 -14.85
CA SER A 324 17.97 19.22 -14.99
C SER A 324 19.36 19.86 -15.03
N HIS A 325 19.71 20.51 -16.16
CA HIS A 325 20.94 21.29 -16.23
C HIS A 325 20.76 22.56 -15.38
N SER A 326 21.16 22.47 -14.11
CA SER A 326 21.38 23.62 -13.23
C SER A 326 22.31 24.68 -13.86
N LEU A 327 23.18 24.26 -14.79
CA LEU A 327 24.03 25.12 -15.62
C LEU A 327 23.22 26.01 -16.59
N GLU A 328 22.11 25.53 -17.14
CA GLU A 328 21.26 26.27 -18.09
C GLU A 328 20.47 27.38 -17.37
N ARG A 329 20.00 27.12 -16.13
CA ARG A 329 19.46 28.16 -15.23
C ARG A 329 20.48 29.23 -14.85
N LEU A 330 21.74 28.86 -14.70
CA LEU A 330 22.83 29.80 -14.43
C LEU A 330 23.14 30.67 -15.66
N LEU A 331 22.98 30.11 -16.86
CA LEU A 331 23.21 30.77 -18.15
C LEU A 331 22.02 31.64 -18.61
N ASP A 332 20.78 31.26 -18.27
CA ASP A 332 19.56 32.06 -18.49
C ASP A 332 19.56 33.35 -17.65
N GLY A 333 20.28 33.37 -16.54
CA GLY A 333 20.30 34.48 -15.58
C GLY A 333 21.06 35.73 -16.05
N THR A 334 21.99 35.64 -17.01
CA THR A 334 22.72 36.81 -17.50
C THR A 334 23.29 36.63 -18.91
N SER A 335 22.80 37.43 -19.87
CA SER A 335 23.47 37.86 -21.12
C SER A 335 23.74 36.88 -22.29
N ASN A 336 23.37 35.60 -22.24
CA ASN A 336 23.76 34.63 -23.28
C ASN A 336 22.62 34.08 -24.16
N HIS A 337 21.69 34.93 -24.60
CA HIS A 337 20.62 34.54 -25.54
C HIS A 337 21.13 33.92 -26.86
N TRP A 338 22.32 34.30 -27.32
CA TRP A 338 22.91 33.81 -28.56
C TRP A 338 23.30 32.33 -28.50
N LEU A 339 23.64 31.80 -27.32
CA LEU A 339 23.98 30.39 -27.12
C LEU A 339 22.76 29.48 -27.25
N ILE A 340 21.60 29.95 -26.79
CA ILE A 340 20.31 29.25 -26.89
C ILE A 340 19.80 29.26 -28.35
N SER A 341 20.07 30.32 -29.11
CA SER A 341 19.77 30.35 -30.56
C SER A 341 20.72 29.47 -31.40
N ALA A 342 21.90 29.15 -30.88
CA ALA A 342 22.84 28.25 -31.55
C ALA A 342 22.45 26.77 -31.37
N THR A 343 21.78 26.41 -30.26
CA THR A 343 21.31 25.03 -30.04
C THR A 343 20.07 24.68 -30.88
N SER A 344 19.27 25.67 -31.30
CA SER A 344 18.14 25.45 -32.22
C SER A 344 18.55 25.08 -33.66
N LEU A 345 19.84 25.21 -34.03
CA LEU A 345 20.37 24.76 -35.32
C LEU A 345 20.62 23.25 -35.40
N PHE A 346 20.59 22.54 -34.26
CA PHE A 346 20.92 21.11 -34.18
C PHE A 346 19.71 20.17 -33.99
N GLY A 347 18.49 20.69 -34.12
CA GLY A 347 17.27 19.87 -34.13
C GLY A 347 16.14 20.48 -33.31
N GLU A 348 14.96 20.59 -33.91
CA GLU A 348 13.73 21.01 -33.25
C GLU A 348 13.29 19.94 -32.24
N GLY A 349 13.69 20.14 -30.99
CA GLY A 349 13.14 19.44 -29.84
C GLY A 349 13.49 20.24 -28.61
N SER A 350 12.50 20.85 -27.96
CA SER A 350 12.68 21.51 -26.67
C SER A 350 12.95 20.47 -25.58
N SER A 351 14.13 19.86 -25.58
CA SER A 351 14.61 18.88 -24.60
C SER A 351 14.97 19.50 -23.23
N PHE A 352 14.66 20.77 -23.01
CA PHE A 352 15.40 21.63 -22.07
C PHE A 352 14.55 22.30 -20.98
N LYS A 353 13.26 21.96 -20.85
CA LYS A 353 12.42 22.45 -19.75
C LYS A 353 11.56 21.34 -19.16
N TYR A 354 12.22 20.47 -18.41
CA TYR A 354 11.50 19.57 -17.53
C TYR A 354 10.78 20.38 -16.43
N LEU A 355 9.52 20.00 -16.16
CA LEU A 355 8.72 20.50 -15.05
C LEU A 355 9.31 20.01 -13.72
N HIS A 356 9.05 20.79 -12.67
CA HIS A 356 9.38 20.39 -11.29
C HIS A 356 8.11 20.11 -10.51
N ILE A 357 8.23 19.24 -9.53
CA ILE A 357 7.19 19.04 -8.54
C ILE A 357 6.94 20.35 -7.77
N GLU A 358 5.70 20.80 -7.78
CA GLU A 358 5.27 22.02 -7.08
C GLU A 358 4.89 21.71 -5.63
N ASN A 359 4.69 22.76 -4.81
CA ASN A 359 4.22 22.67 -3.43
C ASN A 359 5.12 21.80 -2.50
N LEU A 360 6.45 21.98 -2.58
CA LEU A 360 7.42 21.24 -1.77
C LEU A 360 7.20 21.39 -0.25
N GLU A 361 6.63 22.52 0.19
CA GLU A 361 6.22 22.73 1.57
C GLU A 361 5.21 21.69 2.06
N ARG A 362 4.39 21.13 1.14
CA ARG A 362 3.47 20.03 1.44
C ARG A 362 4.18 18.77 1.82
N ILE A 363 5.27 18.46 1.12
CA ILE A 363 6.09 17.30 1.41
C ILE A 363 6.65 17.39 2.83
N PHE A 364 7.05 18.58 3.27
CA PHE A 364 7.61 18.77 4.60
C PHE A 364 6.60 18.50 5.73
N TYR A 365 5.43 19.18 5.72
CA TYR A 365 4.47 19.01 6.82
C TYR A 365 3.82 17.61 6.82
N THR A 366 3.58 17.02 5.65
CA THR A 366 3.05 15.65 5.54
C THR A 366 4.05 14.61 6.01
N SER A 367 5.35 14.80 5.73
CA SER A 367 6.42 13.95 6.26
C SER A 367 6.45 14.00 7.79
N PHE A 368 6.33 15.20 8.38
CA PHE A 368 6.26 15.33 9.83
C PHE A 368 5.03 14.63 10.43
N ALA A 369 3.86 14.77 9.79
CA ALA A 369 2.65 14.08 10.22
C ALA A 369 2.81 12.55 10.17
N VAL A 370 3.39 12.00 9.09
CA VAL A 370 3.66 10.56 8.98
C VAL A 370 4.63 10.09 10.05
N LEU A 371 5.72 10.82 10.32
CA LEU A 371 6.67 10.50 11.38
C LEU A 371 6.01 10.52 12.76
N PHE A 372 5.12 11.48 13.01
CA PHE A 372 4.32 11.55 14.23
C PHE A 372 3.45 10.31 14.42
N PHE A 373 2.70 9.90 13.40
CA PHE A 373 1.87 8.68 13.48
C PHE A 373 2.71 7.41 13.66
N HIS A 374 3.88 7.32 13.01
CA HIS A 374 4.82 6.22 13.21
C HIS A 374 5.35 6.21 14.64
N HIS A 375 5.68 7.37 15.21
CA HIS A 375 6.12 7.48 16.59
C HIS A 375 5.06 6.97 17.57
N LEU A 376 3.80 7.39 17.41
CA LEU A 376 2.68 6.90 18.23
C LEU A 376 2.49 5.39 18.13
N GLN A 377 2.58 4.82 16.92
CA GLN A 377 2.44 3.37 16.70
C GLN A 377 3.63 2.57 17.24
N TYR A 378 4.84 3.14 17.23
CA TYR A 378 6.06 2.47 17.69
C TYR A 378 6.24 2.52 19.21
N PHE A 379 5.79 3.60 19.86
CA PHE A 379 5.92 3.83 21.30
C PHE A 379 4.54 3.98 21.98
N PRO A 380 3.74 2.89 22.07
CA PRO A 380 2.39 2.96 22.63
C PRO A 380 2.37 3.41 24.10
N GLU A 381 3.42 3.12 24.87
CA GLU A 381 3.56 3.54 26.28
C GLU A 381 3.50 5.06 26.47
N PHE A 382 4.01 5.82 25.49
CA PHE A 382 3.93 7.28 25.53
C PHE A 382 2.47 7.73 25.50
N TRP A 383 1.67 7.10 24.65
CA TRP A 383 0.26 7.39 24.51
C TRP A 383 -0.52 6.99 25.77
N GLU A 384 -0.25 5.81 26.33
CA GLU A 384 -0.91 5.31 27.55
C GLU A 384 -0.79 6.26 28.74
N LYS A 385 0.36 6.94 28.90
CA LYS A 385 0.57 7.93 29.97
C LYS A 385 -0.36 9.14 29.88
N ILE A 386 -0.80 9.49 28.67
CA ILE A 386 -1.63 10.66 28.39
C ILE A 386 -3.13 10.30 28.51
N ARG A 387 -3.48 9.02 28.35
CA ARG A 387 -4.87 8.51 28.37
C ARG A 387 -5.65 8.75 29.67
N LYS A 388 -4.98 9.04 30.79
CA LYS A 388 -5.65 9.49 32.03
C LYS A 388 -6.48 10.77 31.84
N HIS A 389 -6.29 11.49 30.73
CA HIS A 389 -7.01 12.72 30.41
C HIS A 389 -7.98 12.56 29.22
N ASP A 390 -8.32 11.31 28.84
CA ASP A 390 -9.19 11.00 27.69
C ASP A 390 -10.51 11.80 27.68
N VAL A 391 -11.10 12.05 28.86
CA VAL A 391 -12.33 12.83 29.03
C VAL A 391 -12.24 14.23 28.42
N TRP A 392 -11.08 14.88 28.53
CA TRP A 392 -10.84 16.23 28.00
C TRP A 392 -10.13 16.20 26.65
N LEU A 393 -9.23 15.23 26.46
CA LEU A 393 -8.44 15.10 25.24
C LEU A 393 -9.30 14.76 24.04
N VAL A 394 -10.25 13.81 24.16
CA VAL A 394 -11.06 13.40 23.02
C VAL A 394 -11.92 14.55 22.47
N PRO A 395 -12.69 15.30 23.29
CA PRO A 395 -13.43 16.45 22.78
C PRO A 395 -12.53 17.55 22.22
N THR A 396 -11.42 17.86 22.90
CA THR A 396 -10.48 18.92 22.46
C THR A 396 -9.85 18.58 21.12
N LEU A 397 -9.34 17.36 20.97
CA LEU A 397 -8.79 16.88 19.70
C LEU A 397 -9.88 16.79 18.63
N GLY A 398 -11.11 16.42 18.99
CA GLY A 398 -12.24 16.41 18.06
C GLY A 398 -12.51 17.80 17.47
N ILE A 399 -12.57 18.84 18.31
CA ILE A 399 -12.75 20.22 17.87
C ILE A 399 -11.58 20.65 16.97
N ILE A 400 -10.34 20.34 17.37
CA ILE A 400 -9.14 20.65 16.57
C ILE A 400 -9.20 19.94 15.21
N THR A 401 -9.54 18.65 15.19
CA THR A 401 -9.66 17.87 13.95
C THR A 401 -10.72 18.47 13.03
N ILE A 402 -11.91 18.81 13.54
CA ILE A 402 -12.96 19.45 12.74
C ILE A 402 -12.48 20.79 12.17
N PHE A 403 -11.83 21.62 12.99
CA PHE A 403 -11.30 22.90 12.55
C PHE A 403 -10.21 22.74 11.47
N LEU A 404 -9.28 21.81 11.65
CA LEU A 404 -8.23 21.52 10.67
C LEU A 404 -8.82 20.98 9.37
N LEU A 405 -9.81 20.09 9.44
CA LEU A 405 -10.50 19.60 8.25
C LEU A 405 -11.20 20.77 7.52
N ALA A 406 -11.97 21.59 8.22
CA ALA A 406 -12.68 22.71 7.61
C ALA A 406 -11.76 23.77 6.97
N THR A 407 -10.53 23.91 7.46
CA THR A 407 -9.59 24.95 7.00
C THR A 407 -8.57 24.45 5.98
N LEU A 408 -8.18 23.17 6.06
CA LEU A 408 -7.09 22.61 5.27
C LEU A 408 -7.54 21.50 4.31
N SER A 409 -8.79 21.02 4.38
CA SER A 409 -9.29 20.05 3.40
C SER A 409 -9.29 20.68 2.01
N GLN A 410 -8.65 20.00 1.07
CA GLN A 410 -8.79 20.27 -0.35
C GLN A 410 -9.69 19.18 -0.96
N ASP A 411 -10.28 19.42 -2.13
CA ASP A 411 -11.12 18.43 -2.81
C ASP A 411 -10.40 17.06 -2.87
N GLY A 412 -10.95 16.08 -2.15
CA GLY A 412 -10.30 14.81 -1.90
C GLY A 412 -10.34 13.88 -3.12
N GLY A 413 -9.29 13.09 -3.30
CA GLY A 413 -9.27 12.03 -4.31
C GLY A 413 -9.88 10.73 -3.80
N GLU A 414 -10.45 9.93 -4.71
CA GLU A 414 -10.89 8.56 -4.41
C GLU A 414 -9.77 7.72 -3.77
N PHE A 415 -10.16 6.74 -2.94
CA PHE A 415 -9.23 5.78 -2.35
C PHE A 415 -8.38 5.10 -3.42
N ILE A 416 -7.07 4.99 -3.20
CA ILE A 416 -6.14 4.57 -4.25
C ILE A 416 -6.45 3.18 -4.84
N TYR A 417 -6.96 2.26 -4.03
CA TYR A 417 -7.30 0.91 -4.48
C TYR A 417 -8.60 0.82 -5.29
N TYR A 418 -9.36 1.90 -5.43
CA TYR A 418 -10.49 1.95 -6.36
C TYR A 418 -10.06 2.30 -7.79
N ARG A 419 -8.82 2.77 -7.99
CA ARG A 419 -8.29 3.10 -9.32
C ARG A 419 -7.75 1.89 -10.09
N PHE A 420 -7.65 0.73 -9.46
CA PHE A 420 -6.92 -0.45 -9.97
C PHE A 420 -7.79 -1.67 -10.23
#